data_AF-A0AAV8Y6Y7-F1
#
_entry.id   AF-A0AAV8Y6Y7-F1
#
_cell.length_a   1.000
_cell.length_b   1.000
_cell.length_c   1.000
_cell.angle_alpha   90.00
_cell.angle_beta   90.00
_cell.angle_gamma   90.00
#
_symmetry.space_group_name_H-M   'P 1'
#
loop_
_entity.id
_entity.type
_entity.pdbx_description
1 polymer ?
#
loop_
_entity_poly.entity_id
_entity_poly.type
_entity_poly.pdbx_seq_one_letter_code
_entity_poly.pdbx_strand_id
1 'polypeptide(L)' 'MLYTCGLCEVIVDEIMDHPCIEGYGHIYIDNNHFSYLVLDDGKTTIRRSTVSTGRSGEVKGVVEDELETNENICPNKRQ' A
#
# COMPACT_ATOMS: atom_id res chain seq x y z
N MET A 1 2.69 -7.01 14.72
CA MET A 1 3.44 -5.82 14.22
C MET A 1 2.37 -4.91 13.65
N LEU A 2 2.32 -3.64 14.02
CA LEU A 2 1.21 -2.78 13.60
C LEU A 2 1.53 -2.11 12.27
N TYR A 3 0.57 -2.11 11.36
CA TYR A 3 0.66 -1.47 10.05
C TYR A 3 -0.40 -0.40 9.92
N THR A 4 -0.09 0.67 9.20
CA THR A 4 -1.08 1.69 8.82
C THR A 4 -1.47 1.49 7.35
N CYS A 5 -2.77 1.37 7.07
CA CYS A 5 -3.27 1.32 5.71
C CYS A 5 -3.09 2.68 5.02
N GLY A 6 -2.35 2.73 3.92
CA GLY A 6 -2.13 3.97 3.18
C GLY A 6 -3.36 4.54 2.50
N LEU A 7 -4.45 3.77 2.34
CA LEU A 7 -5.71 4.26 1.74
C LEU A 7 -6.73 4.79 2.75
N CYS A 8 -6.94 4.08 3.85
CA CYS A 8 -7.97 4.46 4.83
C CYS A 8 -7.37 5.00 6.14
N GLU A 9 -6.05 4.95 6.30
CA GLU A 9 -5.31 5.37 7.50
C GLU A 9 -5.66 4.59 8.78
N VAL A 10 -6.25 3.40 8.64
CA VAL A 10 -6.55 2.50 9.75
C VAL A 10 -5.32 1.70 10.14
N ILE A 11 -5.10 1.56 11.45
CA ILE A 11 -4.04 0.72 12.01
C ILE A 11 -4.55 -0.71 12.17
N VAL A 12 -3.82 -1.69 11.65
CA VAL A 12 -4.14 -3.12 11.70
C VAL A 12 -2.94 -3.97 12.08
N ASP A 13 -3.19 -5.16 12.64
CA ASP A 13 -2.15 -6.15 12.95
C ASP A 13 -1.64 -6.91 11.71
N GLU A 14 -2.52 -7.12 10.72
CA GLU A 14 -2.22 -7.82 9.48
C GLU A 14 -2.77 -7.02 8.30
N ILE A 15 -1.87 -6.53 7.44
CA ILE A 15 -2.27 -5.74 6.28
C ILE A 15 -2.81 -6.59 5.13
N MET A 16 -2.41 -7.87 5.06
CA MET A 16 -2.77 -8.79 3.97
C MET A 16 -4.27 -9.14 3.93
N ASP A 17 -4.97 -8.97 5.05
CA ASP A 17 -6.41 -9.20 5.15
C ASP A 17 -7.24 -7.91 5.05
N HIS A 18 -6.58 -6.76 4.82
CA HIS A 18 -7.26 -5.48 4.84
C HIS A 18 -8.07 -5.27 3.54
N PRO A 19 -9.39 -4.94 3.61
CA PRO A 19 -10.24 -4.81 2.41
C PRO A 19 -9.72 -3.84 1.34
N CYS A 20 -9.05 -2.76 1.76
CA CYS A 20 -8.38 -1.82 0.84
C CYS A 20 -7.33 -2.46 -0.07
N ILE A 21 -6.75 -3.61 0.27
CA ILE A 21 -5.73 -4.26 -0.55
C ILE A 21 -6.32 -5.26 -1.56
N GLU A 22 -7.61 -5.59 -1.46
CA GLU A 22 -8.25 -6.52 -2.37
C GLU A 22 -8.16 -6.01 -3.82
N GLY A 23 -7.69 -6.88 -4.72
CA GLY A 23 -7.54 -6.56 -6.14
C GLY A 23 -6.20 -5.93 -6.51
N TYR A 24 -5.32 -5.64 -5.55
CA TYR A 24 -3.95 -5.19 -5.82
C TYR A 24 -2.98 -6.36 -5.79
N GLY A 25 -2.13 -6.47 -6.82
CA GLY A 25 -1.15 -7.55 -6.92
C GLY A 25 0.07 -7.37 -6.02
N HIS A 26 0.35 -6.12 -5.62
CA HIS A 26 1.56 -5.77 -4.88
C HIS A 26 1.27 -4.69 -3.85
N ILE A 27 1.92 -4.83 -2.68
CA ILE A 27 1.93 -3.82 -1.63
C ILE A 27 3.37 -3.44 -1.31
N TYR A 28 3.60 -2.17 -1.07
CA TYR A 28 4.87 -1.63 -0.58
C TYR A 28 4.68 -1.22 0.88
N ILE A 29 5.59 -1.60 1.76
CA ILE A 29 5.55 -1.22 3.17
C ILE A 29 6.83 -0.46 3.48
N ASP A 30 6.70 0.76 4.00
CA ASP A 30 7.86 1.58 4.38
C ASP A 30 8.38 1.24 5.79
N ASN A 31 9.47 1.90 6.17
CA ASN A 31 10.10 1.75 7.49
C ASN A 31 9.21 2.22 8.66
N ASN A 32 8.16 3.00 8.39
CA ASN A 32 7.18 3.45 9.37
C ASN A 32 5.96 2.51 9.43
N HIS A 33 6.01 1.36 8.77
CA HIS A 33 4.93 0.39 8.65
C HIS A 33 3.68 0.97 7.96
N PHE A 34 3.84 2.00 7.14
CA PHE A 34 2.79 2.42 6.22
C PHE A 34 2.79 1.50 5.02
N SER A 35 1.60 0.97 4.72
CA SER A 35 1.37 0.13 3.55
C SER A 35 0.77 0.94 2.41
N TYR A 36 1.31 0.75 1.21
CA TYR A 36 0.96 1.48 0.01
C TYR A 36 0.62 0.47 -1.08
N LEU A 37 -0.48 0.68 -1.78
CA LEU A 37 -0.92 -0.23 -2.83
C LEU A 37 -0.21 0.11 -4.13
N VAL A 38 0.46 -0.85 -4.73
CA VAL A 38 1.18 -0.67 -5.99
C VAL A 38 0.25 -1.05 -7.15
N LEU A 39 0.20 -0.19 -8.16
CA LEU A 39 -0.56 -0.41 -9.39
C LEU A 39 0.10 -1.46 -10.28
N ASP A 40 -0.63 -1.88 -11.32
CA ASP A 40 -0.18 -2.87 -12.31
C ASP A 40 1.12 -2.48 -13.06
N ASP A 41 1.52 -1.21 -12.99
CA ASP A 41 2.79 -0.74 -13.55
C ASP A 41 4.02 -1.07 -12.67
N GLY A 42 3.78 -1.60 -11.46
CA GLY A 42 4.82 -1.96 -10.49
C GLY A 42 5.59 -0.78 -9.90
N LYS A 43 5.19 0.47 -10.20
CA LYS A 43 5.95 1.69 -9.87
C LYS A 43 5.12 2.74 -9.16
N THR A 44 3.84 2.80 -9.50
CA THR A 44 2.94 3.81 -8.94
C THR A 44 2.28 3.26 -7.70
N THR A 45 2.35 4.00 -6.60
CA THR A 45 1.60 3.70 -5.38
C THR A 45 0.39 4.61 -5.23
N ILE A 46 -0.65 4.12 -4.56
CA ILE A 46 -1.81 4.95 -4.15
C ILE A 46 -1.80 5.10 -2.63
N ARG A 47 -2.01 6.33 -2.18
CA ARG A 47 -2.30 6.66 -0.78
C ARG A 47 -3.39 7.71 -0.67
N ARG A 48 -4.11 7.72 0.44
CA ARG A 48 -4.93 8.87 0.85
C ARG A 48 -3.99 9.97 1.35
N SER A 49 -4.29 11.19 0.92
CA SER A 49 -3.62 12.39 1.39
C SER A 49 -4.67 13.45 1.68
N THR A 50 -4.46 14.18 2.77
CA THR A 50 -5.21 15.41 3.01
C THR A 50 -4.66 16.48 2.07
N VAL A 51 -5.45 16.89 1.08
CA VAL A 51 -5.09 18.02 0.22
C VAL A 51 -5.33 19.30 1.03
N SER A 52 -4.47 20.30 0.86
CA SER A 52 -4.43 21.57 1.62
C SER A 52 -5.76 22.35 1.70
N THR A 53 -6.78 21.92 0.95
CA THR A 53 -8.15 22.43 0.99
C THR A 53 -9.06 21.74 2.02
N GLY A 54 -8.51 20.88 2.88
CA GLY A 54 -9.28 20.14 3.90
C GLY A 54 -10.10 18.98 3.32
N ARG A 55 -9.89 18.63 2.05
CA ARG A 55 -10.49 17.46 1.40
C ARG A 55 -9.47 16.33 1.35
N SER A 56 -9.85 15.16 1.86
CA SER A 56 -9.08 13.94 1.67
C SER A 56 -9.31 13.42 0.25
N GLY A 57 -8.23 13.11 -0.45
CA GLY A 57 -8.26 12.54 -1.79
C GLY A 57 -7.22 11.44 -1.93
N GLU A 58 -7.39 10.61 -2.95
CA GLU A 58 -6.39 9.61 -3.34
C GLU A 58 -5.32 10.31 -4.19
N VAL A 59 -4.05 10.09 -3.85
CA VAL A 59 -2.90 10.65 -4.52
C VAL A 59 -1.99 9.52 -4.97
N LYS A 60 -1.49 9.63 -6.20
CA LYS A 60 -0.51 8.72 -6.76
C LYS A 60 0.90 9.18 -6.38
N GLY A 61 1.68 8.29 -5.80
CA GLY A 61 3.11 8.44 -5.59
C GLY A 61 3.90 7.58 -6.57
N VAL A 62 5.17 7.91 -6.80
CA VAL A 62 6.12 7.01 -7.47
C VAL A 62 6.95 6.37 -6.36
N VAL A 63 7.26 5.08 -6.48
CA VAL A 63 8.30 4.46 -5.65
C VAL A 63 9.65 5.05 -6.08
N GLU A 64 10.13 6.07 -5.37
CA GLU A 64 11.37 6.79 -5.71
C GLU A 64 12.63 6.17 -5.08
N ASP A 65 12.47 5.20 -4.17
CA ASP A 65 13.57 4.53 -3.49
C ASP A 65 13.72 3.10 -4.04
N GLU A 66 14.92 2.76 -4.53
CA GLU A 66 15.34 1.37 -4.75
C GLU A 66 15.30 0.65 -3.40
N LEU A 67 14.17 0.07 -3.01
CA LEU A 67 14.06 -0.71 -1.79
C LEU A 67 13.46 -2.08 -2.08
N GLU A 68 14.20 -3.08 -1.61
CA GLU A 68 13.98 -4.52 -1.65
C GLU A 68 12.51 -4.87 -1.83
N THR A 69 12.13 -5.12 -3.08
CA THR A 69 10.98 -5.96 -3.36
C THR A 69 11.24 -7.26 -2.63
N ASN A 70 10.61 -7.47 -1.48
CA ASN A 70 10.57 -8.79 -0.88
C ASN A 70 9.79 -9.65 -1.87
N GLU A 71 10.52 -10.30 -2.77
CA GLU A 71 10.06 -11.14 -3.89
C GLU A 71 9.21 -12.34 -3.44
N ASN A 72 8.88 -12.42 -2.15
CA ASN A 72 8.30 -13.56 -1.47
C ASN A 72 6.90 -13.32 -0.88
N ILE A 73 6.22 -12.21 -1.17
CA ILE A 73 4.80 -12.06 -0.78
C ILE A 73 3.91 -12.33 -1.99
N CYS A 74 3.99 -13.58 -2.47
CA CYS A 74 2.99 -14.18 -3.34
C CYS A 74 2.29 -15.33 -2.60
N PRO A 75 1.19 -15.11 -1.87
CA PRO A 75 0.32 -16.20 -1.45
C PRO A 75 -0.99 -16.13 -2.23
N ASN A 76 -0.99 -16.62 -3.47
CA ASN A 76 -1.97 -17.58 -3.99
C ASN A 76 -1.99 -17.61 -5.52
N LYS A 77 -1.33 -18.63 -6.09
CA LYS A 77 -1.89 -19.27 -7.28
C LYS A 77 -3.15 -20.01 -6.83
N ARG A 78 -4.33 -19.50 -7.17
CA ARG A 78 -5.55 -20.30 -7.15
C ARG A 78 -5.33 -21.51 -8.10
N GLN A 79 -5.18 -22.70 -7.53
CA GLN A 79 -5.51 -23.96 -8.21
C GLN A 79 -7.01 -24.22 -8.08
#